data_AF-S7PKA1-F1
#
_entry.id   AF-S7PKA1-F1
#
_cell.length_a   1.000
_cell.length_b   1.000
_cell.length_c   1.000
_cell.angle_alpha   90.00
_cell.angle_beta   90.00
_cell.angle_gamma   90.00
#
_symmetry.space_group_name_H-M   'P 1'
#
loop_
_entity.id
_entity.type
_entity.pdbx_description
1 polymer ?
#
loop_
_entity_poly.entity_id
_entity_poly.type
_entity_poly.pdbx_seq_one_letter_code
_entity_poly.pdbx_strand_id
1 'polypeptide(L)'
;MQFKPAFRIRLTERKSAMVECMEGSHSRPHHRHMQIQKDRFTTQCNKADHQMDIPTRLRDERVWVLVQEDRQQYDCLTYRHLYLPPSHPDDLIRPGLFQCNCNVYGLSIAMLSFHGKYARLTKITGDSNPRLEIHLMRRIQLPDGEIFPNFNELSRVVQEIDEQVIREQQQQQEDGTEESQGHGWQSHAQPSVRESGDAASEEQPVPFVLPVDMLSREQNYPQTCRMCFYGVDTLTFTVALNGFAYTSRIPGVFILFDENHFGFLWLEPKYFILFSRVQNTFQNVEAPSPQAFLEMLKNIQPEPPGRNSLHFEDLTF
;
A
#
# COMPACT_ATOMS: atom_id res chain seq x y z
N MET A 1 10.59 -5.92 -12.16
CA MET A 1 10.66 -6.88 -11.05
C MET A 1 11.35 -8.16 -11.49
N GLN A 2 12.08 -8.81 -10.59
CA GLN A 2 12.60 -10.17 -10.82
C GLN A 2 11.56 -11.18 -10.33
N PHE A 3 11.35 -12.26 -11.08
CA PHE A 3 10.45 -13.34 -10.70
C PHE A 3 11.24 -14.65 -10.66
N LYS A 4 11.06 -15.41 -9.58
CA LYS A 4 11.57 -16.77 -9.43
C LYS A 4 10.38 -17.67 -9.07
N PRO A 5 10.24 -18.85 -9.69
CA PRO A 5 9.17 -19.77 -9.35
C PRO A 5 9.38 -20.30 -7.92
N ALA A 6 8.34 -20.25 -7.07
CA ALA A 6 8.38 -20.84 -5.72
C ALA A 6 7.95 -22.32 -5.73
N PHE A 7 6.96 -22.67 -6.55
CA PHE A 7 6.49 -24.04 -6.74
C PHE A 7 5.90 -24.22 -8.14
N ARG A 8 5.66 -25.46 -8.55
CA ARG A 8 4.87 -25.80 -9.75
C ARG A 8 3.98 -27.01 -9.51
N ILE A 9 2.89 -27.10 -10.27
CA ILE A 9 2.00 -28.26 -10.30
C ILE A 9 2.16 -28.94 -11.66
N ARG A 10 2.56 -30.21 -11.67
CA ARG A 10 2.86 -30.97 -12.90
C ARG A 10 1.95 -32.18 -13.01
N LEU A 11 1.20 -32.26 -14.11
CA LEU A 11 0.42 -33.44 -14.49
C LEU A 11 1.22 -34.32 -15.44
N THR A 12 1.15 -35.65 -15.25
CA THR A 12 1.77 -36.64 -16.15
C THR A 12 0.76 -37.74 -16.48
N GLU A 13 0.95 -38.42 -17.61
CA GLU A 13 0.00 -39.45 -18.06
C GLU A 13 -0.22 -40.50 -16.96
N ARG A 14 -1.50 -40.78 -16.65
CA ARG A 14 -1.92 -41.79 -15.67
C ARG A 14 -1.46 -41.57 -14.23
N LYS A 15 -1.02 -40.35 -13.87
CA LYS A 15 -0.66 -39.98 -12.49
C LYS A 15 -1.44 -38.77 -12.03
N SER A 16 -1.64 -38.67 -10.71
CA SER A 16 -2.14 -37.44 -10.11
C SER A 16 -1.15 -36.29 -10.31
N ALA A 17 -1.67 -35.06 -10.31
CA ALA A 17 -0.83 -33.88 -10.38
C ALA A 17 0.10 -33.81 -9.16
N MET A 18 1.40 -33.61 -9.41
CA MET A 18 2.41 -33.49 -8.36
C MET A 18 2.74 -32.02 -8.11
N VAL A 19 2.80 -31.63 -6.85
CA VAL A 19 3.27 -30.29 -6.44
C VAL A 19 4.76 -30.38 -6.11
N GLU A 20 5.56 -29.57 -6.80
CA GLU A 20 7.01 -29.56 -6.68
C GLU A 20 7.48 -28.17 -6.17
N CYS A 21 8.31 -28.17 -5.13
CA CYS A 21 9.03 -26.99 -4.67
C CYS A 21 10.14 -26.64 -5.64
N MET A 22 10.25 -25.35 -5.97
CA MET A 22 11.27 -24.80 -6.87
C MET A 22 12.27 -23.89 -6.12
N GLU A 23 12.14 -23.79 -4.79
CA GLU A 23 13.02 -23.00 -3.94
C GLU A 23 14.33 -23.75 -3.60
N GLY A 24 15.36 -22.97 -3.27
CA GLY A 24 16.72 -23.44 -2.98
C GLY A 24 17.68 -23.28 -4.17
N SER A 25 18.88 -22.75 -3.93
CA SER A 25 19.89 -22.42 -4.94
C SER A 25 20.49 -23.66 -5.63
N HIS A 26 20.37 -24.83 -5.00
CA HIS A 26 21.03 -26.08 -5.43
C HIS A 26 20.14 -27.33 -5.40
N SER A 27 18.85 -27.20 -5.08
CA SER A 27 17.95 -28.36 -4.97
C SER A 27 17.23 -28.66 -6.29
N ARG A 28 17.23 -29.92 -6.73
CA ARG A 28 16.32 -30.38 -7.79
C ARG A 28 14.88 -30.22 -7.31
N PRO A 29 13.90 -30.00 -8.22
CA PRO A 29 12.49 -29.96 -7.87
C PRO A 29 12.12 -31.18 -7.01
N HIS A 30 11.45 -30.94 -5.89
CA HIS A 30 11.13 -31.97 -4.90
C HIS A 30 9.71 -31.81 -4.39
N HIS A 31 9.17 -32.86 -3.77
CA HIS A 31 7.77 -32.86 -3.34
C HIS A 31 7.47 -31.75 -2.32
N ARG A 32 6.36 -31.03 -2.54
CA ARG A 32 5.80 -30.03 -1.63
C ARG A 32 4.34 -30.40 -1.37
N HIS A 33 3.87 -30.25 -0.13
CA HIS A 33 2.46 -30.41 0.19
C HIS A 33 1.72 -29.08 -0.05
N MET A 34 0.45 -29.16 -0.46
CA MET A 34 -0.42 -27.99 -0.66
C MET A 34 -1.80 -28.26 -0.08
N GLN A 35 -2.26 -27.35 0.75
CA GLN A 35 -3.61 -27.34 1.30
C GLN A 35 -4.35 -26.09 0.82
N ILE A 36 -5.50 -26.27 0.19
CA ILE A 36 -6.29 -25.19 -0.42
C ILE A 36 -7.52 -24.90 0.43
N GLN A 37 -7.76 -23.62 0.68
CA GLN A 37 -8.97 -23.04 1.24
C GLN A 37 -9.50 -21.99 0.25
N LYS A 38 -10.69 -21.42 0.51
CA LYS A 38 -11.38 -20.54 -0.45
C LYS A 38 -10.53 -19.33 -0.90
N ASP A 39 -9.92 -18.63 0.06
CA ASP A 39 -9.19 -17.37 -0.12
C ASP A 39 -7.71 -17.49 0.27
N ARG A 40 -7.26 -18.71 0.57
CA ARG A 40 -5.95 -18.98 1.13
C ARG A 40 -5.46 -20.35 0.73
N PHE A 41 -4.16 -20.50 0.51
CA PHE A 41 -3.54 -21.81 0.44
C PHE A 41 -2.24 -21.83 1.22
N THR A 42 -1.90 -22.99 1.76
CA THR A 42 -0.66 -23.21 2.51
C THR A 42 0.18 -24.23 1.76
N THR A 43 1.47 -23.95 1.67
CA THR A 43 2.45 -24.88 1.12
C THR A 43 3.43 -25.28 2.22
N GLN A 44 3.73 -26.57 2.29
CA GLN A 44 4.65 -27.11 3.29
C GLN A 44 5.76 -27.89 2.58
N CYS A 45 7.00 -27.55 2.91
CA CYS A 45 8.17 -28.29 2.49
C CYS A 45 8.87 -28.95 3.67
N ASN A 46 9.21 -30.24 3.51
CA ASN A 46 9.83 -31.06 4.54
C ASN A 46 11.37 -31.08 4.46
N LYS A 47 11.97 -30.38 3.49
CA LYS A 47 13.43 -30.33 3.37
C LYS A 47 14.02 -29.14 4.11
N ALA A 48 15.10 -29.40 4.85
CA ALA A 48 15.85 -28.40 5.62
C ALA A 48 16.90 -27.63 4.79
N ASP A 49 17.11 -27.97 3.52
CA ASP A 49 18.11 -27.32 2.65
C ASP A 49 17.76 -25.85 2.34
N HIS A 50 16.47 -25.47 2.43
CA HIS A 50 16.05 -24.05 2.41
C HIS A 50 16.68 -23.22 3.54
N GLN A 51 17.04 -23.83 4.68
CA GLN A 51 17.66 -23.14 5.82
C GLN A 51 19.16 -22.88 5.61
N MET A 52 19.85 -23.69 4.80
CA MET A 52 21.27 -23.48 4.48
C MET A 52 21.49 -22.34 3.48
N ASP A 53 20.43 -21.81 2.90
CA ASP A 53 20.44 -20.71 1.92
C ASP A 53 20.28 -19.31 2.55
N ILE A 54 20.16 -19.20 3.88
CA ILE A 54 20.10 -17.90 4.57
C ILE A 54 21.32 -17.02 4.20
N PRO A 55 22.58 -17.51 4.20
CA PRO A 55 23.74 -16.68 3.82
C PRO A 55 23.77 -16.27 2.34
N THR A 56 23.18 -17.08 1.46
CA THR A 56 23.19 -16.85 0.01
C THR A 56 22.03 -15.95 -0.43
N ARG A 57 20.84 -16.11 0.17
CA ARG A 57 19.71 -15.17 0.05
C ARG A 57 20.12 -13.75 0.48
N LEU A 58 20.93 -13.63 1.55
CA LEU A 58 21.51 -12.37 2.03
C LEU A 58 22.61 -11.77 1.12
N ARG A 59 23.09 -12.50 0.09
CA ARG A 59 24.06 -11.98 -0.89
C ARG A 59 23.37 -11.38 -2.12
N ASP A 60 22.26 -11.97 -2.56
CA ASP A 60 21.44 -11.44 -3.65
C ASP A 60 20.63 -10.20 -3.20
N GLU A 61 20.25 -10.14 -1.91
CA GLU A 61 19.62 -8.98 -1.25
C GLU A 61 20.60 -8.40 -0.22
N ARG A 62 21.24 -7.25 -0.52
CA ARG A 62 22.23 -6.61 0.37
C ARG A 62 21.64 -6.16 1.71
N VAL A 63 21.49 -7.01 2.73
CA VAL A 63 21.21 -6.61 4.12
C VAL A 63 21.77 -7.63 5.13
N TRP A 64 22.28 -7.15 6.27
CA TRP A 64 22.70 -7.94 7.45
C TRP A 64 21.56 -8.00 8.52
N VAL A 65 21.08 -9.23 8.86
CA VAL A 65 20.82 -9.87 10.21
C VAL A 65 20.11 -9.06 11.33
N LEU A 66 19.14 -9.52 12.16
CA LEU A 66 18.31 -10.73 12.40
C LEU A 66 17.19 -10.33 13.41
N VAL A 67 15.98 -10.92 13.38
CA VAL A 67 15.35 -11.54 14.57
C VAL A 67 14.57 -12.77 14.11
N GLN A 68 15.01 -13.89 14.67
CA GLN A 68 14.52 -15.23 14.47
C GLN A 68 13.60 -15.56 15.65
N GLU A 69 12.30 -15.66 15.41
CA GLU A 69 11.35 -16.31 16.31
C GLU A 69 10.44 -17.20 15.46
N ASP A 70 10.96 -18.39 15.12
CA ASP A 70 10.34 -19.66 15.49
C ASP A 70 11.09 -20.78 14.75
N ARG A 71 11.61 -21.75 15.50
CA ARG A 71 12.31 -22.91 14.96
C ARG A 71 11.28 -23.92 14.48
N GLN A 72 10.79 -23.79 13.25
CA GLN A 72 9.95 -24.84 12.67
C GLN A 72 10.77 -25.82 11.81
N GLN A 73 10.51 -27.10 12.03
CA GLN A 73 11.09 -28.26 11.34
C GLN A 73 10.65 -28.35 9.85
N TYR A 74 9.82 -27.41 9.40
CA TYR A 74 9.20 -27.32 8.07
C TYR A 74 9.22 -25.87 7.57
N ASP A 75 9.41 -25.67 6.27
CA ASP A 75 9.18 -24.37 5.63
C ASP A 75 7.71 -24.28 5.20
N CYS A 76 6.91 -23.58 6.00
CA CYS A 76 5.46 -23.44 5.85
C CYS A 76 5.11 -22.01 5.40
N LEU A 77 4.72 -21.84 4.14
CA LEU A 77 4.27 -20.55 3.60
C LEU A 77 2.77 -20.55 3.37
N THR A 78 2.09 -19.53 3.89
CA THR A 78 0.66 -19.32 3.73
C THR A 78 0.41 -18.10 2.83
N TYR A 79 -0.33 -18.31 1.75
CA TYR A 79 -0.65 -17.30 0.76
C TYR A 79 -2.11 -16.92 0.85
N ARG A 80 -2.41 -15.62 0.87
CA ARG A 80 -3.79 -15.09 0.78
C ARG A 80 -4.03 -14.52 -0.61
N HIS A 81 -5.27 -14.59 -1.07
CA HIS A 81 -5.65 -14.04 -2.36
C HIS A 81 -5.64 -12.51 -2.34
N LEU A 82 -5.00 -11.91 -3.34
CA LEU A 82 -4.99 -10.48 -3.62
C LEU A 82 -5.62 -10.23 -4.99
N TYR A 83 -6.53 -9.27 -5.07
CA TYR A 83 -7.06 -8.76 -6.35
C TYR A 83 -6.40 -7.44 -6.72
N LEU A 84 -6.32 -7.15 -8.03
CA LEU A 84 -6.06 -5.80 -8.49
C LEU A 84 -7.30 -4.91 -8.29
N PRO A 85 -7.08 -3.63 -8.01
CA PRO A 85 -8.16 -2.66 -7.86
C PRO A 85 -8.94 -2.49 -9.17
N PRO A 86 -10.27 -2.36 -9.10
CA PRO A 86 -11.08 -2.03 -10.27
C PRO A 86 -10.72 -0.62 -10.78
N SER A 87 -10.79 -0.40 -12.08
CA SER A 87 -10.56 0.91 -12.71
C SER A 87 -11.89 1.59 -13.03
N HIS A 88 -11.96 2.90 -12.81
CA HIS A 88 -13.08 3.75 -13.20
C HIS A 88 -12.60 4.87 -14.16
N PRO A 89 -13.42 5.33 -15.11
CA PRO A 89 -13.05 6.43 -16.01
C PRO A 89 -12.70 7.75 -15.30
N ASP A 90 -13.29 7.97 -14.12
CA ASP A 90 -13.06 9.17 -13.30
C ASP A 90 -11.84 9.05 -12.38
N ASP A 91 -11.13 7.92 -12.40
CA ASP A 91 -9.92 7.74 -11.61
C ASP A 91 -8.83 8.69 -12.09
N LEU A 92 -8.08 9.28 -11.15
CA LEU A 92 -7.01 10.24 -11.45
C LEU A 92 -5.93 9.65 -12.37
N ILE A 93 -5.62 8.36 -12.19
CA ILE A 93 -4.75 7.53 -13.01
C ILE A 93 -5.25 6.09 -12.92
N ARG A 94 -4.80 5.19 -13.81
CA ARG A 94 -5.16 3.77 -13.70
C ARG A 94 -4.72 3.20 -12.34
N PRO A 95 -5.59 2.59 -11.54
CA PRO A 95 -5.17 1.99 -10.29
C PRO A 95 -4.28 0.75 -10.53
N GLY A 96 -3.62 0.25 -9.50
CA GLY A 96 -2.77 -0.94 -9.63
C GLY A 96 -1.58 -0.98 -8.68
N LEU A 97 -0.59 -1.80 -9.01
CA LEU A 97 0.61 -1.98 -8.19
C LEU A 97 1.70 -0.99 -8.58
N PHE A 98 2.35 -0.45 -7.56
CA PHE A 98 3.48 0.46 -7.64
C PHE A 98 4.60 -0.05 -6.75
N GLN A 99 5.84 0.14 -7.18
CA GLN A 99 7.03 -0.19 -6.42
C GLN A 99 7.67 1.10 -5.89
N CYS A 100 8.25 1.04 -4.69
CA CYS A 100 8.97 2.16 -4.07
C CYS A 100 10.15 1.66 -3.24
N ASN A 101 11.15 2.51 -3.08
CA ASN A 101 12.29 2.24 -2.22
C ASN A 101 12.12 2.99 -0.88
N CYS A 102 11.28 2.43 0.00
CA CYS A 102 10.78 3.15 1.17
C CYS A 102 11.35 2.72 2.52
N ASN A 103 12.10 1.60 2.61
CA ASN A 103 12.63 1.13 3.90
C ASN A 103 14.07 0.60 3.79
N VAL A 104 14.71 0.38 4.95
CA VAL A 104 16.07 -0.18 5.06
C VAL A 104 16.21 -1.56 4.40
N TYR A 105 15.10 -2.25 4.21
CA TYR A 105 15.03 -3.59 3.61
C TYR A 105 14.92 -3.58 2.08
N GLY A 106 14.75 -2.42 1.44
CA GLY A 106 14.80 -2.25 -0.01
C GLY A 106 13.45 -1.97 -0.68
N LEU A 107 13.25 -2.58 -1.86
CA LEU A 107 12.08 -2.35 -2.71
C LEU A 107 10.81 -2.88 -2.03
N SER A 108 9.78 -2.06 -1.95
CA SER A 108 8.45 -2.40 -1.45
C SER A 108 7.40 -2.23 -2.55
N ILE A 109 6.32 -2.99 -2.47
CA ILE A 109 5.17 -2.93 -3.36
C ILE A 109 3.99 -2.35 -2.59
N ALA A 110 3.29 -1.40 -3.20
CA ALA A 110 2.04 -0.84 -2.72
C ALA A 110 0.98 -0.85 -3.81
N MET A 111 -0.28 -0.93 -3.41
CA MET A 111 -1.44 -0.97 -4.29
C MET A 111 -2.20 0.35 -4.19
N LEU A 112 -2.30 1.08 -5.29
CA LEU A 112 -3.12 2.29 -5.41
C LEU A 112 -4.53 1.91 -5.84
N SER A 113 -5.53 2.35 -5.09
CA SER A 113 -6.96 2.11 -5.35
C SER A 113 -7.78 3.37 -5.09
N PHE A 114 -8.90 3.55 -5.81
CA PHE A 114 -9.77 4.72 -5.69
C PHE A 114 -11.09 4.37 -4.99
N HIS A 115 -11.57 5.28 -4.14
CA HIS A 115 -12.70 5.10 -3.23
C HIS A 115 -13.52 6.41 -3.15
N GLY A 116 -14.09 6.82 -4.29
CA GLY A 116 -14.84 8.07 -4.39
C GLY A 116 -13.95 9.29 -4.19
N LYS A 117 -14.15 10.03 -3.08
CA LYS A 117 -13.37 11.25 -2.77
C LYS A 117 -11.95 10.99 -2.24
N TYR A 118 -11.55 9.72 -2.12
CA TYR A 118 -10.25 9.31 -1.60
C TYR A 118 -9.55 8.35 -2.56
N ALA A 119 -8.23 8.46 -2.67
CA ALA A 119 -7.39 7.37 -3.12
C ALA A 119 -6.65 6.76 -1.93
N ARG A 120 -6.40 5.46 -1.98
CA ARG A 120 -5.71 4.72 -0.93
C ARG A 120 -4.54 3.96 -1.51
N LEU A 121 -3.39 4.12 -0.87
CA LEU A 121 -2.21 3.34 -1.12
C LEU A 121 -2.03 2.31 0.01
N THR A 122 -2.20 1.04 -0.32
CA THR A 122 -2.09 -0.08 0.61
C THR A 122 -0.79 -0.83 0.38
N LYS A 123 0.10 -0.86 1.38
CA LYS A 123 1.38 -1.55 1.27
C LYS A 123 1.15 -3.08 1.24
N ILE A 124 1.67 -3.74 0.21
CA ILE A 124 1.53 -5.19 -0.01
C ILE A 124 2.73 -5.96 0.55
N THR A 125 3.91 -5.33 0.57
CA THR A 125 5.14 -5.91 1.13
C THR A 125 5.81 -4.91 2.07
N GLY A 126 6.26 -5.36 3.25
CA GLY A 126 7.00 -4.54 4.19
C GLY A 126 6.70 -4.88 5.65
N ASP A 127 7.36 -4.14 6.53
CA ASP A 127 7.45 -4.28 7.99
C ASP A 127 6.46 -3.39 8.77
N SER A 128 5.78 -2.49 8.07
CA SER A 128 4.84 -1.53 8.62
C SER A 128 3.52 -1.65 7.86
N ASN A 129 2.41 -1.31 8.53
CA ASN A 129 1.08 -1.20 7.89
C ASN A 129 0.71 0.26 7.60
N PRO A 130 1.49 1.02 6.80
CA PRO A 130 1.09 2.35 6.41
C PRO A 130 -0.13 2.27 5.50
N ARG A 131 -1.16 3.01 5.88
CA ARG A 131 -2.22 3.40 4.97
C ARG A 131 -1.99 4.85 4.63
N LEU A 132 -1.52 5.10 3.42
CA LEU A 132 -1.52 6.44 2.85
C LEU A 132 -2.90 6.68 2.21
N GLU A 133 -3.61 7.66 2.74
CA GLU A 133 -4.88 8.15 2.23
C GLU A 133 -4.67 9.51 1.56
N ILE A 134 -5.16 9.65 0.33
CA ILE A 134 -5.02 10.85 -0.49
C ILE A 134 -6.40 11.46 -0.63
N HIS A 135 -6.54 12.72 -0.21
CA HIS A 135 -7.81 13.43 -0.24
C HIS A 135 -7.97 14.14 -1.59
N LEU A 136 -8.70 13.54 -2.52
CA LEU A 136 -8.82 14.03 -3.90
C LEU A 136 -9.55 15.37 -4.01
N MET A 137 -10.31 15.74 -2.97
CA MET A 137 -10.98 17.05 -2.88
C MET A 137 -10.09 18.15 -2.29
N ARG A 138 -8.91 17.81 -1.77
CA ARG A 138 -7.97 18.73 -1.10
C ARG A 138 -6.76 18.97 -1.97
N ARG A 139 -7.01 19.60 -3.12
CA ARG A 139 -5.97 19.96 -4.07
C ARG A 139 -5.10 21.09 -3.52
N ILE A 140 -3.78 20.91 -3.62
CA ILE A 140 -2.80 21.93 -3.25
C ILE A 140 -2.37 22.64 -4.54
N GLN A 141 -2.60 23.95 -4.59
CA GLN A 141 -2.18 24.75 -5.74
C GLN A 141 -0.67 24.98 -5.71
N LEU A 142 -0.07 25.03 -6.90
CA LEU A 142 1.36 25.28 -7.08
C LEU A 142 1.51 26.75 -7.49
N PRO A 143 2.04 27.62 -6.62
CA PRO A 143 2.25 29.04 -6.97
C PRO A 143 3.20 29.14 -8.17
N ASP A 144 2.80 29.88 -9.21
CA ASP A 144 3.62 30.28 -10.36
C ASP A 144 4.40 29.17 -11.09
N GLY A 145 3.95 27.92 -11.00
CA GLY A 145 4.55 26.80 -11.72
C GLY A 145 5.79 26.19 -11.05
N GLU A 146 6.08 26.54 -9.80
CA GLU A 146 7.10 25.87 -9.00
C GLU A 146 6.45 25.20 -7.78
N ILE A 147 6.79 23.92 -7.54
CA ILE A 147 6.43 23.31 -6.25
C ILE A 147 7.30 23.92 -5.16
N PHE A 148 6.68 24.79 -4.37
CA PHE A 148 7.12 25.34 -3.09
C PHE A 148 8.64 25.21 -2.82
N PRO A 149 9.47 26.08 -3.41
CA PRO A 149 10.90 26.15 -3.05
C PRO A 149 11.10 26.38 -1.55
N ASN A 150 10.12 26.99 -0.87
CA ASN A 150 10.10 27.20 0.57
C ASN A 150 9.30 26.09 1.31
N PHE A 151 10.02 25.19 1.98
CA PHE A 151 9.43 24.13 2.81
C PHE A 151 8.48 24.67 3.89
N ASN A 152 8.76 25.82 4.49
CA ASN A 152 7.95 26.36 5.58
C ASN A 152 6.56 26.80 5.09
N GLU A 153 6.47 27.32 3.86
CA GLU A 153 5.19 27.67 3.24
C GLU A 153 4.38 26.43 2.91
N LEU A 154 5.01 25.40 2.33
CA LEU A 154 4.36 24.12 2.06
C LEU A 154 3.84 23.48 3.35
N SER A 155 4.68 23.47 4.40
CA SER A 155 4.32 22.95 5.72
C SER A 155 3.10 23.67 6.28
N ARG A 156 3.07 25.01 6.22
CA ARG A 156 1.94 25.83 6.69
C ARG A 156 0.65 25.48 5.93
N VAL A 157 0.68 25.43 4.60
CA VAL A 157 -0.50 25.11 3.78
C VAL A 157 -1.05 23.71 4.11
N VAL A 158 -0.16 22.73 4.24
CA VAL A 158 -0.56 21.35 4.55
C VAL A 158 -1.11 21.24 5.97
N GLN A 159 -0.53 21.93 6.96
CA GLN A 159 -1.03 21.99 8.33
C GLN A 159 -2.42 22.65 8.40
N GLU A 160 -2.63 23.75 7.68
CA GLU A 160 -3.95 24.41 7.59
C GLU A 160 -5.02 23.47 7.02
N ILE A 161 -4.68 22.69 5.98
CA ILE A 161 -5.58 21.68 5.40
C ILE A 161 -5.81 20.52 6.40
N ASP A 162 -4.77 20.05 7.08
CA ASP A 162 -4.86 18.97 8.07
C ASP A 162 -5.83 19.33 9.20
N GLU A 163 -5.71 20.54 9.74
CA GLU A 163 -6.63 21.02 10.77
C GLU A 163 -8.08 21.13 10.27
N GLN A 164 -8.30 21.60 9.03
CA GLN A 164 -9.64 21.64 8.44
C GLN A 164 -10.24 20.23 8.32
N VAL A 165 -9.44 19.27 7.83
CA VAL A 165 -9.86 17.87 7.68
C VAL A 165 -10.20 17.27 9.05
N ILE A 166 -9.40 17.53 10.08
CA ILE A 166 -9.65 17.04 11.44
C ILE A 166 -10.95 17.63 11.99
N ARG A 167 -11.18 18.94 11.85
CA ARG A 167 -12.40 19.61 12.30
C ARG A 167 -13.65 19.06 11.62
N GLU A 168 -13.61 18.87 10.30
CA GLU A 168 -14.73 18.30 9.54
C GLU A 168 -15.04 16.85 9.91
N GLN A 169 -14.01 16.05 10.20
CA GLN A 169 -14.17 14.67 10.63
C GLN A 169 -14.79 14.58 12.04
N GLN A 170 -14.43 15.49 12.95
CA GLN A 170 -15.02 15.56 14.29
C GLN A 170 -16.51 15.94 14.22
N GLN A 171 -16.86 16.95 13.42
CA GLN A 171 -18.26 17.37 13.26
C GLN A 171 -19.14 16.25 12.69
N GLN A 172 -18.65 15.48 11.70
CA GLN A 172 -19.39 14.35 11.14
C GLN A 172 -19.58 13.19 12.15
N GLN A 173 -18.68 13.04 13.12
CA GLN A 173 -18.84 12.05 14.18
C GLN A 173 -19.83 12.50 15.26
N GLU A 174 -19.88 13.80 15.57
CA GLU A 174 -20.83 14.35 16.55
C GLU A 174 -22.27 14.34 16.01
N ASP A 175 -22.47 14.70 14.74
CA ASP A 175 -23.79 14.76 14.09
C ASP A 175 -24.33 13.36 13.72
N GLY A 176 -23.46 12.35 13.60
CA GLY A 176 -23.83 10.96 13.30
C GLY A 176 -24.54 10.19 14.42
N THR A 177 -24.84 10.83 15.55
CA THR A 177 -25.55 10.19 16.68
C THR A 177 -27.08 10.36 16.59
N GLU A 178 -27.58 11.27 15.74
CA GLU A 178 -29.03 11.51 15.58
C GLU A 178 -29.45 11.55 14.11
N GLU A 179 -29.51 10.41 13.41
CA GLU A 179 -30.45 10.27 12.27
C GLU A 179 -30.60 8.80 11.81
N SER A 180 -31.32 8.03 12.63
CA SER A 180 -32.11 6.91 12.13
C SER A 180 -33.49 7.43 11.77
N GLN A 181 -33.63 8.00 10.57
CA GLN A 181 -34.81 7.97 9.69
C GLN A 181 -34.62 8.99 8.57
N GLY A 182 -35.02 8.60 7.35
CA GLY A 182 -34.60 9.28 6.13
C GLY A 182 -35.05 10.73 6.06
N HIS A 183 -34.31 11.55 5.33
CA HIS A 183 -34.79 12.27 4.15
C HIS A 183 -33.59 12.77 3.34
N GLY A 184 -33.69 12.68 2.01
CA GLY A 184 -32.64 13.11 1.09
C GLY A 184 -32.35 14.60 1.23
N TRP A 185 -31.09 14.95 1.42
CA TRP A 185 -30.64 16.34 1.40
C TRP A 185 -30.38 16.78 -0.04
N GLN A 186 -31.38 17.44 -0.62
CA GLN A 186 -31.19 18.34 -1.76
C GLN A 186 -30.83 19.74 -1.24
N SER A 187 -29.64 20.18 -1.68
CA SER A 187 -29.32 21.53 -2.14
C SER A 187 -29.32 22.72 -1.16
N HIS A 188 -28.11 23.25 -0.92
CA HIS A 188 -27.84 24.65 -1.25
C HIS A 188 -26.82 24.72 -2.38
N ALA A 189 -27.30 25.12 -3.55
CA ALA A 189 -26.52 25.44 -4.74
C ALA A 189 -26.20 26.93 -4.76
N GLN A 190 -24.99 27.30 -5.19
CA GLN A 190 -24.71 28.42 -6.11
C GLN A 190 -23.25 28.33 -6.61
N PRO A 191 -22.93 28.80 -7.84
CA PRO A 191 -23.66 28.70 -9.09
C PRO A 191 -22.88 27.89 -10.15
N SER A 192 -23.63 27.52 -11.16
CA SER A 192 -23.29 26.80 -12.39
C SER A 192 -21.93 27.09 -13.04
N VAL A 193 -21.17 26.03 -13.30
CA VAL A 193 -20.50 25.86 -14.60
C VAL A 193 -21.20 24.69 -15.28
N ARG A 194 -22.21 24.99 -16.09
CA ARG A 194 -22.79 24.01 -17.02
C ARG A 194 -22.33 24.42 -18.42
N GLU A 195 -21.85 23.41 -19.15
CA GLU A 195 -21.56 23.41 -20.58
C GLU A 195 -20.37 24.25 -21.05
N SER A 196 -19.19 23.65 -20.96
CA SER A 196 -18.31 23.56 -22.13
C SER A 196 -17.96 22.08 -22.32
N GLY A 197 -18.45 21.50 -23.41
CA GLY A 197 -17.90 20.26 -23.94
C GLY A 197 -16.54 20.56 -24.52
N ASP A 198 -15.53 20.61 -23.66
CA ASP A 198 -14.13 20.53 -24.02
C ASP A 198 -13.53 19.47 -23.11
N ALA A 199 -12.81 18.53 -23.73
CA ALA A 199 -12.07 17.48 -23.02
C ALA A 199 -11.39 18.08 -21.80
N ALA A 200 -11.51 17.42 -20.64
CA ALA A 200 -10.83 17.77 -19.40
C ALA A 200 -9.45 18.34 -19.74
N SER A 201 -9.28 19.65 -19.59
CA SER A 201 -8.06 20.33 -20.01
C SER A 201 -6.94 19.68 -19.20
N GLU A 202 -6.12 18.85 -19.84
CA GLU A 202 -4.92 18.30 -19.22
C GLU A 202 -4.09 19.51 -18.80
N GLU A 203 -4.09 19.81 -17.51
CA GLU A 203 -3.27 20.91 -17.00
C GLU A 203 -1.82 20.64 -17.36
N GLN A 204 -1.17 21.67 -17.92
CA GLN A 204 0.19 21.53 -18.39
C GLN A 204 1.09 21.16 -17.20
N PRO A 205 1.94 20.13 -17.33
CA PRO A 205 2.89 19.78 -16.28
C PRO A 205 3.74 20.99 -15.92
N VAL A 206 3.87 21.26 -14.63
CA VAL A 206 4.70 22.35 -14.11
C VAL A 206 6.01 21.81 -13.53
N PRO A 207 7.11 22.59 -13.57
CA PRO A 207 8.37 22.22 -12.93
C PRO A 207 8.21 21.77 -11.47
N PHE A 208 8.85 20.65 -11.15
CA PHE A 208 8.94 20.11 -9.80
C PHE A 208 10.41 20.05 -9.38
N VAL A 209 10.70 20.66 -8.24
CA VAL A 209 11.99 20.55 -7.56
C VAL A 209 11.72 20.14 -6.12
N LEU A 210 12.50 19.18 -5.62
CA LEU A 210 12.37 18.76 -4.23
C LEU A 210 12.93 19.85 -3.30
N PRO A 211 12.23 20.22 -2.20
CA PRO A 211 12.76 21.18 -1.23
C PRO A 211 14.12 20.75 -0.68
N VAL A 212 15.04 21.71 -0.49
CA VAL A 212 16.47 21.47 -0.17
C VAL A 212 16.68 20.57 1.06
N ASP A 213 15.85 20.70 2.09
CA ASP A 213 15.98 19.96 3.34
C ASP A 213 15.34 18.56 3.31
N MET A 214 14.83 18.13 2.15
CA MET A 214 14.08 16.88 2.05
C MET A 214 14.96 15.72 1.61
N LEU A 215 14.88 14.63 2.35
CA LEU A 215 15.60 13.41 2.06
C LEU A 215 14.87 12.60 0.99
N SER A 216 15.60 12.05 0.03
CA SER A 216 15.10 10.99 -0.84
C SER A 216 16.18 9.96 -1.11
N ARG A 217 15.77 8.69 -1.22
CA ARG A 217 16.62 7.61 -1.71
C ARG A 217 16.77 7.63 -3.22
N GLU A 218 15.75 8.12 -3.92
CA GLU A 218 15.72 8.15 -5.38
C GLU A 218 16.18 9.52 -5.86
N GLN A 219 17.23 9.55 -6.68
CA GLN A 219 17.76 10.79 -7.26
C GLN A 219 17.13 11.09 -8.64
N ASN A 220 16.53 10.09 -9.27
CA ASN A 220 15.98 10.17 -10.63
C ASN A 220 14.45 10.26 -10.61
N TYR A 221 13.90 11.29 -9.96
CA TYR A 221 12.46 11.55 -10.01
C TYR A 221 12.10 12.48 -11.19
N PRO A 222 10.87 12.40 -11.72
CA PRO A 222 10.40 13.31 -12.76
C PRO A 222 10.49 14.77 -12.31
N GLN A 223 10.95 15.65 -13.19
CA GLN A 223 11.18 17.07 -12.91
C GLN A 223 9.96 17.95 -13.22
N THR A 224 8.82 17.32 -13.50
CA THR A 224 7.56 18.02 -13.76
C THR A 224 6.41 17.23 -13.16
N CYS A 225 5.46 17.93 -12.53
CA CYS A 225 4.26 17.35 -11.93
C CYS A 225 2.99 17.92 -12.55
N ARG A 226 1.91 17.13 -12.53
CA ARG A 226 0.58 17.53 -13.02
C ARG A 226 -0.30 18.08 -11.91
N MET A 227 -0.33 17.41 -10.75
CA MET A 227 -1.26 17.74 -9.67
C MET A 227 -0.67 17.41 -8.30
N CYS A 228 -1.09 18.18 -7.29
CA CYS A 228 -0.76 17.93 -5.89
C CYS A 228 -2.02 17.87 -5.04
N PHE A 229 -2.05 16.93 -4.10
CA PHE A 229 -3.16 16.73 -3.18
C PHE A 229 -2.62 16.55 -1.76
N TYR A 230 -3.40 16.98 -0.78
CA TYR A 230 -3.14 16.62 0.60
C TYR A 230 -3.35 15.12 0.80
N GLY A 231 -2.44 14.51 1.55
CA GLY A 231 -2.56 13.11 1.96
C GLY A 231 -2.06 12.90 3.37
N VAL A 232 -2.47 11.79 3.96
CA VAL A 232 -2.10 11.39 5.32
C VAL A 232 -1.62 9.97 5.30
N ASP A 233 -0.39 9.77 5.77
CA ASP A 233 0.12 8.44 6.03
C ASP A 233 -0.06 8.08 7.50
N THR A 234 -0.64 6.90 7.74
CA THR A 234 -0.91 6.40 9.10
C THR A 234 0.13 5.35 9.44
N LEU A 235 1.14 5.70 10.24
CA LEU A 235 2.20 4.78 10.67
C LEU A 235 1.87 4.17 12.03
N THR A 236 1.77 2.85 12.09
CA THR A 236 1.69 2.11 13.36
C THR A 236 3.08 1.60 13.74
N PHE A 237 3.60 2.04 14.88
CA PHE A 237 4.85 1.56 15.48
C PHE A 237 4.51 0.70 16.69
N THR A 238 5.02 -0.53 16.72
CA THR A 238 4.94 -1.39 17.92
C THR A 238 6.23 -1.23 18.71
N VAL A 239 6.15 -0.68 19.91
CA VAL A 239 7.32 -0.59 20.80
C VAL A 239 7.50 -1.95 21.48
N ALA A 240 8.55 -2.68 21.07
CA ALA A 240 8.82 -4.06 21.46
C ALA A 240 8.90 -4.30 22.99
N LEU A 241 9.16 -3.28 23.79
CA LEU A 241 9.33 -3.42 25.24
C LEU A 241 8.02 -3.64 26.01
N ASN A 242 6.87 -3.15 25.53
CA ASN A 242 5.61 -3.18 26.29
C ASN A 242 4.37 -3.58 25.44
N GLY A 243 4.54 -3.93 24.16
CA GLY A 243 3.41 -4.29 23.29
C GLY A 243 2.46 -3.13 22.95
N PHE A 244 2.82 -1.89 23.30
CA PHE A 244 2.04 -0.72 22.91
C PHE A 244 2.26 -0.41 21.42
N ALA A 245 1.17 -0.45 20.66
CA ALA A 245 1.12 0.06 19.30
C ALA A 245 0.73 1.55 19.33
N TYR A 246 1.65 2.43 18.93
CA TYR A 246 1.35 3.84 18.71
C TYR A 246 1.05 4.06 17.23
N THR A 247 -0.10 4.66 16.93
CA THR A 247 -0.46 5.03 15.56
C THR A 247 -0.31 6.53 15.40
N SER A 248 0.58 6.94 14.51
CA SER A 248 0.83 8.34 14.17
C SER A 248 0.20 8.67 12.82
N ARG A 249 -0.44 9.85 12.73
CA ARG A 249 -0.88 10.44 11.47
C ARG A 249 0.19 11.41 11.01
N ILE A 250 0.69 11.20 9.79
CA ILE A 250 1.73 12.03 9.18
C ILE A 250 1.10 12.72 7.96
N PRO A 251 0.72 14.00 8.08
CA PRO A 251 0.24 14.75 6.94
C PRO A 251 1.38 15.02 5.96
N GLY A 252 1.02 15.13 4.69
CA GLY A 252 1.97 15.27 3.61
C GLY A 252 1.31 15.65 2.29
N VAL A 253 2.12 15.63 1.24
CA VAL A 253 1.71 16.00 -0.11
C VAL A 253 1.86 14.82 -1.03
N PHE A 254 0.76 14.39 -1.63
CA PHE A 254 0.76 13.50 -2.78
C PHE A 254 1.03 14.32 -4.04
N ILE A 255 1.99 13.86 -4.85
CA ILE A 255 2.40 14.51 -6.10
C ILE A 255 2.19 13.53 -7.25
N LEU A 256 1.36 13.90 -8.21
CA LEU A 256 1.21 13.16 -9.45
C LEU A 256 2.18 13.71 -10.50
N PHE A 257 3.07 12.85 -11.02
CA PHE A 257 3.98 13.21 -12.10
C PHE A 257 3.39 12.85 -13.47
N ASP A 258 3.01 11.58 -13.62
CA ASP A 258 2.44 11.03 -14.85
C ASP A 258 1.60 9.77 -14.55
N GLU A 259 1.12 9.10 -15.59
CA GLU A 259 0.30 7.89 -15.48
C GLU A 259 0.99 6.73 -14.75
N ASN A 260 2.30 6.73 -14.64
CA ASN A 260 3.10 5.64 -14.05
C ASN A 260 3.93 6.08 -12.84
N HIS A 261 3.97 7.37 -12.53
CA HIS A 261 4.80 7.90 -11.46
C HIS A 261 4.04 8.89 -10.58
N PHE A 262 4.12 8.66 -9.28
CA PHE A 262 3.69 9.62 -8.27
C PHE A 262 4.65 9.57 -7.09
N GLY A 263 4.58 10.56 -6.22
CA GLY A 263 5.36 10.60 -5.01
C GLY A 263 4.56 11.07 -3.80
N PHE A 264 5.13 10.85 -2.63
CA PHE A 264 4.59 11.34 -1.37
C PHE A 264 5.69 12.06 -0.57
N LEU A 265 5.42 13.29 -0.17
CA LEU A 265 6.26 14.10 0.70
C LEU A 265 5.75 14.03 2.14
N TRP A 266 6.50 13.42 3.05
CA TRP A 266 6.28 13.56 4.49
C TRP A 266 6.82 14.90 4.95
N LEU A 267 5.98 15.72 5.59
CA LEU A 267 6.47 16.95 6.25
C LEU A 267 7.44 16.63 7.38
N GLU A 268 7.11 15.62 8.18
CA GLU A 268 7.94 15.10 9.25
C GLU A 268 7.98 13.59 9.09
N PRO A 269 9.15 12.98 8.81
CA PRO A 269 10.52 13.47 9.03
C PRO A 269 11.21 14.14 7.81
N LYS A 270 10.51 14.94 6.98
CA LYS A 270 11.06 15.55 5.74
C LYS A 270 11.62 14.52 4.76
N TYR A 271 10.78 13.61 4.29
CA TYR A 271 11.20 12.51 3.43
C TYR A 271 10.28 12.35 2.22
N PHE A 272 10.88 12.10 1.06
CA PHE A 272 10.20 11.88 -0.20
C PHE A 272 10.30 10.44 -0.68
N ILE A 273 9.14 9.85 -0.97
CA ILE A 273 9.03 8.51 -1.54
C ILE A 273 8.50 8.63 -2.96
N LEU A 274 9.27 8.10 -3.92
CA LEU A 274 8.82 7.91 -5.29
C LEU A 274 8.19 6.53 -5.47
N PHE A 275 7.06 6.49 -6.16
CA PHE A 275 6.35 5.28 -6.54
C PHE A 275 6.32 5.17 -8.07
N SER A 276 6.73 4.02 -8.58
CA SER A 276 6.75 3.71 -10.01
C SER A 276 5.83 2.53 -10.30
N ARG A 277 5.02 2.61 -11.35
CA ARG A 277 4.08 1.53 -11.69
C ARG A 277 4.80 0.23 -12.02
N VAL A 278 4.28 -0.87 -11.50
CA VAL A 278 4.69 -2.21 -11.90
C VAL A 278 4.16 -2.49 -13.30
N GLN A 279 5.05 -2.63 -14.27
CA GLN A 279 4.71 -2.84 -15.68
C GLN A 279 4.40 -4.31 -16.03
N ASN A 280 4.57 -5.22 -15.07
CA ASN A 280 4.29 -6.63 -15.27
C ASN A 280 2.79 -6.88 -15.38
N THR A 281 2.40 -7.77 -16.31
CA THR A 281 1.03 -8.24 -16.46
C THR A 281 0.80 -9.46 -15.57
N PHE A 282 -0.28 -9.44 -14.80
CA PHE A 282 -0.68 -10.55 -13.92
C PHE A 282 -1.94 -11.22 -14.46
N GLN A 283 -2.08 -12.54 -14.21
CA GLN A 283 -3.23 -13.33 -14.65
C GLN A 283 -4.14 -13.66 -13.47
N ASN A 284 -5.45 -13.77 -13.71
CA ASN A 284 -6.46 -14.15 -12.71
C ASN A 284 -6.47 -13.23 -11.46
N VAL A 285 -6.27 -11.93 -11.67
CA VAL A 285 -6.13 -10.95 -10.60
C VAL A 285 -7.35 -10.04 -10.42
N GLU A 286 -8.35 -10.13 -11.29
CA GLU A 286 -9.52 -9.27 -11.22
C GLU A 286 -10.42 -9.67 -10.05
N ALA A 287 -10.90 -8.66 -9.30
CA ALA A 287 -11.87 -8.89 -8.25
C ALA A 287 -13.21 -9.31 -8.86
N PRO A 288 -13.90 -10.34 -8.33
CA PRO A 288 -15.18 -10.77 -8.86
C PRO A 288 -16.30 -9.74 -8.66
N SER A 289 -16.11 -8.80 -7.73
CA SER A 289 -16.94 -7.62 -7.55
C SER A 289 -16.18 -6.52 -6.79
N PRO A 290 -16.60 -5.25 -6.87
CA PRO A 290 -16.03 -4.19 -6.03
C PRO A 290 -16.11 -4.51 -4.53
N GLN A 291 -17.18 -5.16 -4.09
CA GLN A 291 -17.31 -5.58 -2.68
C GLN A 291 -16.26 -6.63 -2.30
N ALA A 292 -15.98 -7.60 -3.18
CA ALA A 292 -14.95 -8.60 -2.91
C ALA A 292 -13.55 -7.98 -2.81
N PHE A 293 -13.28 -6.92 -3.59
CA PHE A 293 -12.05 -6.12 -3.45
C PHE A 293 -11.97 -5.45 -2.07
N LEU A 294 -13.05 -4.81 -1.62
CA LEU A 294 -13.11 -4.17 -0.30
C LEU A 294 -12.95 -5.16 0.85
N GLU A 295 -13.57 -6.34 0.77
CA GLU A 295 -13.39 -7.41 1.76
C GLU A 295 -11.94 -7.92 1.79
N MET A 296 -11.32 -8.10 0.63
CA MET A 296 -9.90 -8.47 0.54
C MET A 296 -9.01 -7.41 1.20
N LEU A 297 -9.25 -6.12 0.97
CA LEU A 297 -8.53 -5.04 1.64
C LEU A 297 -8.68 -5.06 3.17
N LYS A 298 -9.86 -5.42 3.70
CA LYS A 298 -10.06 -5.60 5.15
C LYS A 298 -9.26 -6.78 5.70
N ASN A 299 -9.23 -7.89 4.96
CA ASN A 299 -8.57 -9.13 5.41
C ASN A 299 -7.04 -9.08 5.39
N ILE A 300 -6.46 -8.14 4.64
CA ILE A 300 -5.00 -7.90 4.63
C ILE A 300 -4.61 -6.94 5.75
N GLN A 301 -5.54 -6.11 6.21
CA GLN A 301 -5.30 -5.26 7.37
C GLN A 301 -5.30 -6.13 8.63
N PRO A 302 -4.28 -6.04 9.49
CA PRO A 302 -4.37 -6.64 10.80
C PRO A 302 -5.51 -5.98 11.57
N GLU A 303 -6.30 -6.79 12.29
CA GLU A 303 -7.22 -6.23 13.29
C GLU A 303 -6.41 -5.35 14.26
N PRO A 304 -6.95 -4.20 14.68
CA PRO A 304 -6.36 -3.48 15.81
C PRO A 304 -6.25 -4.47 16.97
N PRO A 305 -5.17 -4.43 17.77
CA PRO A 305 -5.02 -5.36 18.89
C PRO A 305 -6.26 -5.25 19.79
N GLY A 306 -7.15 -6.24 19.66
CA GLY A 306 -8.32 -6.37 20.49
C GLY A 306 -7.84 -6.58 21.91
N ARG A 307 -8.46 -5.87 22.86
CA ARG A 307 -8.09 -5.88 24.28
C ARG A 307 -8.23 -7.26 24.97
N ASN A 308 -8.60 -8.32 24.27
CA ASN A 308 -9.00 -9.63 24.83
C ASN A 308 -8.44 -10.83 24.05
N SER A 309 -7.11 -10.98 23.96
CA SER A 309 -6.53 -12.28 23.57
C SER A 309 -5.32 -12.63 24.43
N LEU A 310 -5.55 -12.70 25.73
CA LEU A 310 -4.77 -13.54 26.65
C LEU A 310 -5.76 -14.36 27.49
N HIS A 311 -6.35 -15.38 26.89
CA HIS A 311 -6.73 -16.58 27.61
C HIS A 311 -5.80 -17.69 27.13
N PHE A 312 -4.63 -17.77 27.76
CA PHE A 312 -3.90 -19.03 27.90
C PHE A 312 -4.54 -19.73 29.11
N GLU A 313 -5.50 -20.60 28.87
CA GLU A 313 -5.88 -21.61 29.86
C GLU A 313 -6.04 -22.97 29.15
N ASP A 314 -5.22 -23.90 29.63
CA ASP A 314 -5.40 -25.35 29.70
C ASP A 314 -5.61 -26.17 28.43
N LEU A 315 -4.50 -26.81 28.00
CA LEU A 315 -4.53 -28.19 27.54
C LEU A 315 -3.51 -29.00 28.35
N THR A 316 -4.00 -29.57 29.45
CA THR A 316 -3.46 -30.80 30.04
C THR A 316 -3.75 -31.96 29.09
N PHE A 317 -2.70 -32.67 28.66
CA PHE A 317 -2.54 -34.14 28.68
C PHE A 317 -1.16 -34.49 28.10
#